data_AF-A0A257T8B9-F1
#
_entry.id   AF-A0A257T8B9-F1
#
_cell.length_a   1.000
_cell.length_b   1.000
_cell.length_c   1.000
_cell.angle_alpha   90.00
_cell.angle_beta   90.00
_cell.angle_gamma   90.00
#
_symmetry.space_group_name_H-M   'P 1'
#
loop_
_entity.id
_entity.type
_entity.pdbx_description
1 polymer ?
#
loop_
_entity_poly.entity_id
_entity_poly.type
_entity_poly.pdbx_seq_one_letter_code
_entity_poly.pdbx_strand_id
1 'polypeptide(L)'
;MSGVVVFARTSKAAARLSEQFREQAVKKLYWSVVSGNPAESETCVDWLAKDEPRQRMRVVEPGTAGAQLARLTYRRLRRLATGWLLEIALESGRKHQIRVQLAARRLPVVGDRKYGSGETFSQGIALHARMLQLVHPTRDEAMIWEAEPPAAWRALGLKP
;
A
#
# COMPACT_ATOMS: atom_id res chain seq x y z
N MET A 1 -4.64 -4.96 7.39
CA MET A 1 -3.99 -5.17 6.08
C MET A 1 -3.98 -6.66 5.82
N SER A 2 -4.28 -7.08 4.59
CA SER A 2 -4.27 -8.49 4.16
C SER A 2 -3.59 -8.62 2.79
N GLY A 3 -3.46 -9.84 2.26
CA GLY A 3 -2.99 -10.10 0.90
C GLY A 3 -1.66 -10.84 0.83
N VAL A 4 -1.00 -10.76 -0.32
CA VAL A 4 0.22 -11.51 -0.63
C VAL A 4 1.38 -11.11 0.31
N VAL A 5 2.06 -12.13 0.85
CA VAL A 5 3.31 -11.99 1.61
C VAL A 5 4.30 -13.04 1.11
N VAL A 6 5.57 -12.64 0.95
CA VAL A 6 6.66 -13.53 0.56
C VAL A 6 7.63 -13.71 1.73
N PHE A 7 7.99 -14.95 2.02
CA PHE A 7 8.99 -15.30 3.05
C PHE A 7 10.15 -16.05 2.41
N ALA A 8 11.38 -15.65 2.76
CA ALA A 8 12.56 -16.39 2.40
C ALA A 8 12.77 -17.55 3.39
N ARG A 9 13.02 -18.75 2.86
CA ARG A 9 13.34 -19.94 3.67
C ARG A 9 14.84 -20.14 3.92
N THR A 10 15.69 -19.35 3.25
CA THR A 10 17.15 -19.41 3.38
C THR A 10 17.74 -18.00 3.38
N SER A 11 18.92 -17.83 3.99
CA SER A 11 19.64 -16.55 4.04
C SER A 11 20.00 -16.03 2.64
N LYS A 12 20.41 -16.93 1.73
CA LYS A 12 20.73 -16.58 0.35
C LYS A 12 19.50 -16.06 -0.42
N ALA A 13 18.34 -16.69 -0.23
CA ALA A 13 17.09 -16.21 -0.82
C ALA A 13 16.67 -14.86 -0.20
N ALA A 14 16.85 -14.69 1.10
CA ALA A 14 16.52 -13.44 1.79
C ALA A 14 17.35 -12.25 1.28
N ALA A 15 18.66 -12.46 1.06
CA ALA A 15 19.56 -11.43 0.53
C ALA A 15 19.14 -11.00 -0.89
N ARG A 16 18.92 -11.96 -1.79
CA ARG A 16 18.50 -11.71 -3.18
C ARG A 16 17.13 -11.05 -3.29
N LEU A 17 16.16 -11.49 -2.47
CA LEU A 17 14.86 -10.82 -2.42
C LEU A 17 15.01 -9.38 -1.92
N SER A 18 15.78 -9.16 -0.85
CA SER A 18 16.01 -7.82 -0.30
C SER A 18 16.64 -6.87 -1.31
N GLU A 19 17.54 -7.37 -2.16
CA GLU A 19 18.12 -6.63 -3.28
C GLU A 19 17.05 -6.22 -4.31
N GLN A 20 16.22 -7.14 -4.78
CA GLN A 20 15.11 -6.81 -5.69
C GLN A 20 14.16 -5.75 -5.11
N PHE A 21 13.87 -5.80 -3.80
CA PHE A 21 13.07 -4.76 -3.13
C PHE A 21 13.79 -3.40 -3.07
N ARG A 22 15.11 -3.41 -2.87
CA ARG A 22 15.96 -2.21 -2.81
C ARG A 22 16.05 -1.52 -4.18
N GLU A 23 16.18 -2.31 -5.23
CA GLU A 23 16.22 -1.89 -6.64
C GLU A 23 14.84 -1.55 -7.21
N GLN A 24 13.77 -1.74 -6.44
CA GLN A 24 12.38 -1.50 -6.86
C GLN A 24 11.94 -2.36 -8.07
N ALA A 25 12.62 -3.49 -8.30
CA ALA A 25 12.28 -4.44 -9.36
C ALA A 25 10.98 -5.22 -9.06
N VAL A 26 10.58 -5.29 -7.79
CA VAL A 26 9.36 -5.96 -7.34
C VAL A 26 8.14 -5.10 -7.64
N LYS A 27 7.23 -5.60 -8.49
CA LYS A 27 5.95 -4.93 -8.75
C LYS A 27 4.94 -5.33 -7.68
N LYS A 28 4.30 -4.32 -7.09
CA LYS A 28 3.28 -4.49 -6.06
C LYS A 28 2.03 -3.73 -6.46
N LEU A 29 0.89 -4.41 -6.44
CA LEU A 29 -0.41 -3.81 -6.67
C LEU A 29 -1.28 -4.05 -5.43
N TYR A 30 -1.84 -2.96 -4.93
CA TYR A 30 -2.71 -2.96 -3.77
C TYR A 30 -4.10 -2.53 -4.16
N TRP A 31 -5.10 -3.07 -3.46
CA TRP A 31 -6.43 -2.49 -3.42
C TRP A 31 -6.64 -1.79 -2.09
N SER A 32 -7.37 -0.69 -2.11
CA SER A 32 -7.76 0.02 -0.88
C SER A 32 -9.11 0.68 -1.03
N VAL A 33 -9.89 0.72 0.06
CA VAL A 33 -11.10 1.53 0.13
C VAL A 33 -10.78 2.81 0.88
N VAL A 34 -11.05 3.96 0.25
CA VAL A 34 -10.80 5.28 0.83
C VAL A 34 -12.09 6.06 1.02
N SER A 35 -12.12 6.89 2.06
CA SER A 35 -13.13 7.93 2.20
C SER A 35 -12.79 9.13 1.30
N GLY A 36 -13.75 10.05 1.12
CA GLY A 36 -13.57 11.24 0.28
C GLY A 36 -13.92 11.02 -1.20
N ASN A 37 -13.34 11.83 -2.07
CA ASN A 37 -13.60 11.82 -3.51
C ASN A 37 -12.26 11.85 -4.30
N PRO A 38 -11.69 10.67 -4.62
CA PRO A 38 -10.44 10.58 -5.36
C PRO A 38 -10.64 10.96 -6.83
N ALA A 39 -9.56 11.46 -7.43
CA ALA A 39 -9.46 11.62 -8.88
C ALA A 39 -9.58 10.25 -9.58
N GLU A 40 -9.80 10.26 -10.90
CA GLU A 40 -9.82 9.02 -11.68
C GLU A 40 -8.48 8.29 -11.63
N SER A 41 -7.38 9.03 -11.73
CA SER A 41 -6.04 8.54 -11.49
C SER A 41 -5.14 9.69 -11.00
N GLU A 42 -4.17 9.36 -10.15
CA GLU A 42 -3.17 10.31 -9.67
C GLU A 42 -1.87 9.57 -9.32
N THR A 43 -0.75 10.23 -9.59
CA THR A 43 0.57 9.81 -9.11
C THR A 43 0.95 10.66 -7.90
N CYS A 44 1.22 10.00 -6.78
CA CYS A 44 1.64 10.64 -5.53
C CYS A 44 3.16 10.50 -5.37
N VAL A 45 3.87 11.63 -5.38
CA VAL A 45 5.31 11.70 -5.10
C VAL A 45 5.51 12.56 -3.86
N ASP A 46 5.91 11.95 -2.75
CA ASP A 46 6.07 12.63 -1.47
C ASP A 46 7.37 12.20 -0.79
N TRP A 47 7.93 13.06 0.05
CA TRP A 47 9.01 12.69 0.98
C TRP A 47 8.41 12.29 2.31
N LEU A 48 8.78 11.11 2.82
CA LEU A 48 8.22 10.57 4.06
C LEU A 48 9.28 10.45 5.13
N ALA A 49 8.99 10.98 6.32
CA ALA A 49 9.83 10.82 7.50
C ALA A 49 9.02 10.28 8.68
N LYS A 50 9.71 9.60 9.61
CA LYS A 50 9.12 9.12 10.85
C LYS A 50 8.96 10.30 11.83
N ASP A 51 7.76 10.49 12.34
CA ASP A 51 7.48 11.31 13.52
C ASP A 51 7.62 10.40 14.75
N GLU A 52 8.77 10.49 15.42
CA GLU A 52 9.10 9.67 16.59
C GLU A 52 8.12 9.90 17.75
N PRO A 53 7.83 11.15 18.19
CA PRO A 53 6.86 11.38 19.25
C PRO A 53 5.48 10.77 18.98
N ARG A 54 4.98 10.83 17.74
CA ARG A 54 3.65 10.33 17.37
C ARG A 54 3.64 8.89 16.83
N GLN A 55 4.80 8.24 16.78
CA GLN A 55 4.98 6.88 16.25
C GLN A 55 4.28 6.66 14.90
N ARG A 56 4.33 7.66 14.01
CA ARG A 56 3.67 7.64 12.69
C ARG A 56 4.61 8.16 11.61
N MET A 57 4.23 7.94 10.36
CA MET A 57 4.89 8.60 9.24
C MET A 57 4.17 9.91 8.93
N ARG A 58 4.89 10.87 8.37
CA ARG A 58 4.35 12.13 7.87
C ARG A 58 4.96 12.47 6.52
N VAL A 59 4.18 13.15 5.69
CA VAL A 59 4.72 13.87 4.53
C VAL A 59 5.53 15.06 5.05
N VAL A 60 6.70 15.27 4.49
CA VAL A 60 7.64 16.33 4.86
C VAL A 60 8.23 16.96 3.61
N GLU A 61 8.90 18.10 3.79
CA GLU A 61 9.64 18.75 2.70
C GLU A 61 10.87 17.94 2.27
N PRO A 62 11.26 18.02 0.98
CA PRO A 62 12.54 17.50 0.51
C PRO A 62 13.70 18.00 1.38
N GLY A 63 14.68 17.15 1.66
CA GLY A 63 15.85 17.49 2.49
C GLY A 63 15.63 17.39 4.00
N THR A 64 14.40 17.12 4.47
CA THR A 64 14.16 16.81 5.88
C THR A 64 15.01 15.60 6.31
N ALA A 65 15.68 15.69 7.45
CA ALA A 65 16.52 14.61 7.97
C ALA A 65 15.76 13.29 8.09
N GLY A 66 16.32 12.21 7.52
CA GLY A 66 15.71 10.88 7.51
C GLY A 66 14.50 10.73 6.58
N ALA A 67 14.19 11.73 5.75
CA ALA A 67 13.14 11.63 4.77
C ALA A 67 13.53 10.70 3.61
N GLN A 68 12.58 9.90 3.15
CA GLN A 68 12.75 8.99 2.04
C GLN A 68 11.72 9.28 0.97
N LEU A 69 12.16 9.36 -0.29
CA LEU A 69 11.28 9.51 -1.42
C LEU A 69 10.33 8.32 -1.51
N ALA A 70 9.05 8.63 -1.67
CA ALA A 70 7.96 7.69 -1.78
C ALA A 70 7.11 8.01 -3.01
N ARG A 71 6.88 6.99 -3.84
CA ARG A 71 6.09 7.10 -5.05
C ARG A 71 5.08 5.98 -5.17
N LEU A 72 3.85 6.35 -5.50
CA LEU A 72 2.76 5.45 -5.87
C LEU A 72 1.90 6.09 -6.93
N THR A 73 1.18 5.28 -7.69
CA THR A 73 0.13 5.73 -8.60
C THR A 73 -1.13 4.97 -8.28
N TYR A 74 -2.27 5.66 -8.23
CA TYR A 74 -3.56 5.01 -8.03
C TYR A 74 -4.51 5.25 -9.22
N ARG A 75 -5.44 4.33 -9.39
CA ARG A 75 -6.60 4.43 -10.28
C ARG A 75 -7.86 4.12 -9.49
N ARG A 76 -8.89 4.94 -9.67
CA ARG A 76 -10.21 4.73 -9.09
C ARG A 76 -10.96 3.66 -9.89
N LEU A 77 -11.29 2.55 -9.23
CA LEU A 77 -11.96 1.42 -9.88
C LEU A 77 -13.49 1.55 -9.80
N ARG A 78 -14.02 1.81 -8.60
CA ARG A 78 -15.47 1.74 -8.37
C ARG A 78 -15.89 2.54 -7.14
N ARG A 79 -17.10 3.12 -7.20
CA ARG A 79 -17.78 3.64 -6.01
C ARG A 79 -18.34 2.49 -5.18
N LEU A 80 -18.10 2.52 -3.89
CA LEU A 80 -18.65 1.60 -2.91
C LEU A 80 -19.60 2.33 -1.95
N ALA A 81 -20.30 1.59 -1.09
CA ALA A 81 -21.23 2.18 -0.12
C ALA A 81 -20.52 3.14 0.84
N THR A 82 -19.32 2.77 1.30
CA THR A 82 -18.56 3.49 2.35
C THR A 82 -17.37 4.29 1.79
N GLY A 83 -17.22 4.39 0.47
CA GLY A 83 -16.06 5.05 -0.12
C GLY A 83 -15.80 4.72 -1.58
N TRP A 84 -14.53 4.77 -1.98
CA TRP A 84 -14.07 4.42 -3.31
C TRP A 84 -13.03 3.32 -3.25
N LEU A 85 -13.16 2.33 -4.13
CA LEU A 85 -12.14 1.32 -4.36
C LEU A 85 -11.05 1.91 -5.27
N LEU A 86 -9.82 1.88 -4.78
CA LEU A 86 -8.63 2.25 -5.52
C LEU A 86 -7.78 1.02 -5.80
N GLU A 87 -7.20 1.00 -7.00
CA GLU A 87 -6.07 0.16 -7.36
C GLU A 87 -4.79 1.00 -7.29
N ILE A 88 -3.75 0.50 -6.64
CA ILE A 88 -2.58 1.27 -6.28
C ILE A 88 -1.33 0.50 -6.71
N ALA A 89 -0.63 1.02 -7.71
CA ALA A 89 0.71 0.57 -8.07
C ALA A 89 1.72 1.23 -7.13
N LEU A 90 2.42 0.42 -6.33
CA LEU A 90 3.33 0.89 -5.31
C LEU A 90 4.78 0.72 -5.77
N GLU A 91 5.41 1.80 -6.23
CA GLU A 91 6.77 1.78 -6.77
C GLU A 91 7.80 1.65 -5.63
N SER A 92 7.77 2.54 -4.64
CA SER A 92 8.61 2.44 -3.45
C SER A 92 8.00 1.56 -2.34
N GLY A 93 8.68 1.39 -1.20
CA GLY A 93 8.23 0.49 -0.13
C GLY A 93 8.36 1.08 1.28
N ARG A 94 7.95 2.34 1.47
CA ARG A 94 8.16 3.03 2.76
C ARG A 94 7.13 2.57 3.80
N LYS A 95 7.50 2.65 5.08
CA LYS A 95 6.60 2.31 6.19
C LYS A 95 5.30 3.12 6.04
N HIS A 96 4.15 2.45 6.14
CA HIS A 96 2.83 3.09 6.04
C HIS A 96 2.60 3.97 4.79
N GLN A 97 3.37 3.80 3.71
CA GLN A 97 3.41 4.71 2.57
C GLN A 97 2.02 5.04 2.00
N ILE A 98 1.26 4.02 1.59
CA ILE A 98 -0.10 4.20 1.03
C ILE A 98 -0.99 4.99 1.99
N ARG A 99 -0.96 4.62 3.27
CA ARG A 99 -1.80 5.19 4.32
C ARG A 99 -1.54 6.68 4.51
N VAL A 100 -0.27 7.09 4.58
CA VAL A 100 0.11 8.50 4.81
C VAL A 100 -0.08 9.35 3.55
N GLN A 101 0.27 8.85 2.36
CA GLN A 101 0.15 9.59 1.10
C GLN A 101 -1.31 9.85 0.74
N LEU A 102 -2.20 8.87 0.93
CA LEU A 102 -3.64 9.04 0.67
C LEU A 102 -4.30 9.94 1.72
N ALA A 103 -3.94 9.81 3.00
CA ALA A 103 -4.45 10.69 4.05
C ALA A 103 -4.05 12.17 3.84
N ALA A 104 -2.81 12.43 3.39
CA ALA A 104 -2.36 13.78 3.04
C ALA A 104 -3.21 14.42 1.94
N ARG A 105 -3.85 13.61 1.09
CA ARG A 105 -4.77 14.02 0.02
C ARG A 105 -6.24 14.03 0.45
N ARG A 106 -6.53 13.94 1.75
CA ARG A 106 -7.88 13.84 2.31
C ARG A 106 -8.64 12.59 1.84
N LEU A 107 -7.90 11.53 1.51
CA LEU A 107 -8.40 10.22 1.11
C LEU A 107 -7.99 9.15 2.12
N PRO A 108 -8.28 9.29 3.43
CA PRO A 108 -7.84 8.32 4.41
C PRO A 108 -8.41 6.93 4.09
N VAL A 109 -7.59 5.90 4.26
CA VAL A 109 -8.01 4.51 4.09
C VAL A 109 -9.06 4.17 5.15
N VAL A 110 -10.17 3.55 4.74
CA VAL A 110 -11.25 3.15 5.65
C VAL A 110 -10.72 2.25 6.77
N GLY A 111 -11.09 2.58 8.01
CA GLY A 111 -10.62 1.89 9.23
C GLY A 111 -9.26 2.36 9.75
N ASP A 112 -8.57 3.25 9.04
CA ASP A 112 -7.25 3.76 9.45
C ASP A 112 -7.33 4.96 10.40
N ARG A 113 -7.66 4.71 11.66
CA ARG A 113 -7.73 5.75 12.70
C ARG A 113 -6.42 6.53 12.86
N LYS A 114 -5.26 5.88 12.69
CA LYS A 114 -3.94 6.53 12.83
C LYS A 114 -3.74 7.64 11.79
N TYR A 115 -4.31 7.49 10.60
CA TYR A 115 -4.18 8.45 9.51
C TYR A 115 -5.50 9.18 9.20
N GLY A 116 -6.43 9.24 10.16
CA GLY A 116 -7.58 10.15 10.10
C GLY A 116 -8.84 9.58 9.47
N SER A 117 -8.98 8.26 9.35
CA SER A 117 -10.26 7.67 8.99
C SER A 117 -11.27 7.83 10.13
N GLY A 118 -12.41 8.46 9.84
CA GLY A 118 -13.58 8.47 10.72
C GLY A 118 -14.43 7.19 10.60
N GLU A 119 -14.31 6.50 9.46
CA GLU A 119 -15.00 5.25 9.21
C GLU A 119 -14.33 4.08 9.93
N THR A 120 -15.14 3.20 10.51
CA THR A 120 -14.62 1.99 11.16
C THR A 120 -14.73 0.79 10.23
N PHE A 121 -13.79 -0.13 10.36
CA PHE A 121 -13.85 -1.43 9.69
C PHE A 121 -13.37 -2.50 10.67
N SER A 122 -14.21 -3.50 10.92
CA SER A 122 -13.97 -4.50 11.96
C SER A 122 -12.70 -5.33 11.75
N GLN A 123 -12.22 -5.43 10.51
CA GLN A 123 -10.97 -6.16 10.17
C GLN A 123 -9.73 -5.25 10.15
N GLY A 124 -9.81 -4.07 10.78
CA GLY A 124 -8.74 -3.10 10.84
C GLY A 124 -8.78 -2.13 9.66
N ILE A 125 -7.82 -2.23 8.75
CA ILE A 125 -7.63 -1.25 7.67
C ILE A 125 -7.97 -1.89 6.32
N ALA A 126 -8.79 -1.21 5.52
CA ALA A 126 -9.17 -1.59 4.16
C ALA A 126 -8.03 -1.38 3.16
N LEU A 127 -6.94 -2.12 3.35
CA LEU A 127 -5.75 -2.16 2.50
C LEU A 127 -5.35 -3.62 2.27
N HIS A 128 -5.23 -4.00 1.01
CA HIS A 128 -5.01 -5.37 0.57
C HIS A 128 -3.90 -5.45 -0.47
N ALA A 129 -2.87 -6.25 -0.22
CA ALA A 129 -1.83 -6.58 -1.19
C ALA A 129 -2.40 -7.57 -2.23
N ARG A 130 -2.98 -7.03 -3.30
CA ARG A 130 -3.69 -7.79 -4.32
C ARG A 130 -2.74 -8.65 -5.16
N MET A 131 -1.60 -8.08 -5.57
CA MET A 131 -0.64 -8.79 -6.41
C MET A 131 0.80 -8.44 -6.04
N LEU A 132 1.67 -9.45 -6.12
CA LEU A 132 3.12 -9.33 -6.02
C LEU A 132 3.76 -10.04 -7.22
N GLN A 133 4.66 -9.34 -7.92
CA GLN A 133 5.48 -9.91 -8.97
C GLN A 133 6.96 -9.64 -8.69
N LEU A 134 7.77 -10.70 -8.77
CA LEU A 134 9.22 -10.66 -8.56
C LEU A 134 9.91 -11.80 -9.31
N VAL A 135 11.23 -11.82 -9.31
CA VAL A 135 12.02 -12.91 -9.88
C VAL A 135 12.40 -13.91 -8.78
N HIS A 136 12.15 -15.19 -9.00
CA HIS A 136 12.44 -16.24 -8.03
C HIS A 136 13.95 -16.21 -7.66
N PRO A 137 14.31 -16.08 -6.37
CA PRO A 137 15.68 -15.76 -5.97
C PRO A 137 16.72 -16.85 -6.29
N THR A 138 16.30 -18.09 -6.59
CA THR A 138 17.21 -19.17 -7.02
C THR A 138 17.10 -19.56 -8.49
N ARG A 139 15.87 -19.72 -9.01
CA ARG A 139 15.58 -20.18 -10.38
C ARG A 139 15.65 -19.09 -11.43
N ASP A 140 15.68 -17.81 -11.03
CA ASP A 140 15.66 -16.66 -11.94
C ASP A 140 14.42 -16.58 -12.84
N GLU A 141 13.32 -17.20 -12.40
CA GLU A 141 12.04 -17.23 -13.11
C GLU A 141 11.13 -16.11 -12.61
N ALA A 142 10.44 -15.41 -13.52
CA ALA A 142 9.42 -14.45 -13.14
C ALA A 142 8.23 -15.16 -12.47
N MET A 143 7.82 -14.66 -11.31
CA MET A 143 6.70 -15.19 -10.53
C MET A 143 5.69 -14.10 -10.25
N ILE A 144 4.40 -14.46 -10.34
CA ILE A 144 3.27 -13.59 -10.04
C ILE A 144 2.35 -14.34 -9.08
N TRP A 145 1.96 -13.67 -8.00
CA TRP A 145 0.94 -14.17 -7.08
C TRP A 145 -0.15 -13.13 -6.92
N GLU A 146 -1.39 -13.61 -6.90
CA GLU A 146 -2.57 -12.80 -6.64
C GLU A 146 -3.31 -13.36 -5.42
N ALA A 147 -3.86 -12.46 -4.61
CA ALA A 147 -4.70 -12.81 -3.46
C ALA A 147 -6.07 -12.16 -3.64
N GLU A 148 -7.14 -12.95 -3.49
CA GLU A 148 -8.48 -12.38 -3.45
C GLU A 148 -8.68 -11.57 -2.16
N PRO A 149 -9.40 -10.43 -2.21
CA PRO A 149 -9.76 -9.71 -1.01
C PRO A 149 -10.54 -10.63 -0.04
N PRO A 150 -10.31 -10.51 1.27
CA PRO A 150 -11.01 -11.36 2.24
C PRO A 150 -12.51 -11.07 2.20
N ALA A 151 -13.34 -12.10 2.45
CA ALA A 151 -14.80 -12.01 2.37
C ALA A 151 -15.41 -10.85 3.19
N ALA A 152 -14.74 -10.42 4.27
CA ALA A 152 -15.15 -9.26 5.06
C ALA A 152 -15.21 -7.94 4.26
N TRP A 153 -14.55 -7.83 3.10
CA TRP A 153 -14.67 -6.68 2.20
C TRP A 153 -16.06 -6.58 1.55
N ARG A 154 -16.89 -7.63 1.62
CA ARG A 154 -18.32 -7.56 1.27
C ARG A 154 -19.05 -6.52 2.12
N ALA A 155 -18.66 -6.33 3.37
CA ALA A 155 -19.21 -5.28 4.24
C ALA A 155 -18.89 -3.86 3.74
N LEU A 156 -17.83 -3.71 2.93
CA LEU A 156 -17.49 -2.46 2.24
C LEU A 156 -18.26 -2.32 0.92
N GLY A 157 -19.12 -3.28 0.55
CA GLY A 157 -19.85 -3.28 -0.71
C GLY A 157 -19.08 -3.89 -1.90
N LEU A 158 -17.94 -4.55 -1.64
CA LEU A 158 -17.24 -5.31 -2.68
C LEU A 158 -18.01 -6.62 -2.94
N LYS A 159 -18.81 -6.63 -4.01
CA LYS A 159 -19.45 -7.84 -4.53
C LYS A 159 -18.42 -8.71 -5.27
N PRO A 160 -18.57 -10.05 -5.24
CA PRO A 160 -17.72 -10.96 -6.00
C PRO A 160 -17.75 -10.66 -7.51
#